data_AF-A0A392PJN4-F1
#
_entry.id   AF-A0A392PJN4-F1
#
_cell.length_a   1.000
_cell.length_b   1.000
_cell.length_c   1.000
_cell.angle_alpha   90.00
_cell.angle_beta   90.00
_cell.angle_gamma   90.00
#
_symmetry.space_group_name_H-M   'P 1'
#
loop_
_entity.id
_entity.type
_entity.pdbx_description
1 polymer ?
#
loop_
_entity_poly.entity_id
_entity_poly.type
_entity_poly.pdbx_seq_one_letter_code
_entity_poly.pdbx_strand_id
1 'polypeptide(L)'
;GVRIKTAVGRGGYVRDIYVRRMTMKTMKWAFWMTGDYGSHADNNYDPNAIPVIQNINYRDMVAENVTMAAKLEGISNAPFTGICISNVTIGLAKKAKKLPWNCTDIAGISSGVTPVPCGLLPDQGTENIGSCTFPEYKLPIEDVEVRTCTYRRKRPAI
;
A
#
# COMPACT_ATOMS: atom_id res chain seq x y z
N GLY A 1 -6.37 0.77 4.42
CA GLY A 1 -5.17 1.60 4.43
C GLY A 1 -4.83 2.00 3.03
N VAL A 2 -3.56 1.88 2.65
CA VAL A 2 -3.06 2.28 1.33
C VAL A 2 -3.49 1.28 0.27
N ARG A 3 -3.93 1.77 -0.89
CA ARG A 3 -4.39 0.95 -2.01
C ARG A 3 -3.74 1.40 -3.30
N ILE A 4 -3.12 0.48 -4.03
CA ILE A 4 -2.61 0.69 -5.39
C ILE A 4 -3.34 -0.28 -6.30
N LYS A 5 -3.95 0.22 -7.37
CA LYS A 5 -4.83 -0.58 -8.21
C LYS A 5 -4.56 -0.26 -9.67
N THR A 6 -4.33 -1.30 -10.44
CA THR A 6 -4.20 -1.19 -11.88
C THR A 6 -4.78 -2.45 -12.56
N ALA A 7 -4.74 -2.46 -13.87
CA ALA A 7 -5.16 -3.59 -14.70
C ALA A 7 -4.30 -3.61 -15.97
N VAL A 8 -4.14 -4.79 -16.55
CA VAL A 8 -3.70 -4.93 -17.94
C VAL A 8 -4.62 -4.07 -18.82
N GLY A 9 -4.02 -3.26 -19.67
CA GLY A 9 -4.71 -2.34 -20.55
C GLY A 9 -4.84 -0.90 -20.05
N ARG A 10 -4.28 -0.59 -18.87
CA ARG A 10 -4.13 0.81 -18.40
C ARG A 10 -2.80 1.45 -18.80
N GLY A 11 -1.77 0.64 -19.06
CA GLY A 11 -0.41 1.12 -19.34
C GLY A 11 0.14 2.05 -18.25
N GLY A 12 1.14 2.87 -18.63
CA GLY A 12 1.71 3.88 -17.74
C GLY A 12 2.46 3.29 -16.54
N TYR A 13 2.50 4.03 -15.45
CA TYR A 13 3.23 3.63 -14.25
C TYR A 13 2.62 4.14 -12.95
N VAL A 14 2.89 3.41 -11.86
CA VAL A 14 2.83 3.89 -10.49
C VAL A 14 4.17 3.58 -9.86
N ARG A 15 4.97 4.62 -9.64
CA ARG A 15 6.33 4.46 -9.11
C ARG A 15 6.70 5.55 -8.14
N ASP A 16 7.72 5.27 -7.35
CA ASP A 16 8.31 6.22 -6.41
C ASP A 16 7.28 6.72 -5.41
N ILE A 17 6.55 5.76 -4.82
CA ILE A 17 5.51 6.02 -3.82
C ILE A 17 6.11 5.83 -2.44
N TYR A 18 5.95 6.83 -1.59
CA TYR A 18 6.55 6.88 -0.26
C TYR A 18 5.47 7.20 0.78
N VAL A 19 5.21 6.26 1.69
CA VAL A 19 4.26 6.44 2.79
C VAL A 19 4.98 6.22 4.11
N ARG A 20 5.00 7.26 4.96
CA ARG A 20 5.70 7.22 6.24
C ARG A 20 4.86 7.79 7.39
N ARG A 21 5.01 7.25 8.60
CA ARG A 21 4.37 7.78 9.83
C ARG A 21 2.84 7.83 9.75
N MET A 22 2.25 6.84 9.09
CA MET A 22 0.80 6.73 8.97
C MET A 22 0.25 5.75 10.01
N THR A 23 -0.76 6.21 10.77
CA THR A 23 -1.54 5.36 11.68
C THR A 23 -2.89 5.03 11.06
N MET A 24 -3.25 3.75 11.02
CA MET A 24 -4.50 3.25 10.46
C MET A 24 -5.31 2.52 11.53
N LYS A 25 -6.62 2.71 11.57
CA LYS A 25 -7.51 2.03 12.53
C LYS A 25 -8.69 1.36 11.84
N THR A 26 -8.99 0.11 12.21
CA THR A 26 -10.19 -0.63 11.78
C THR A 26 -10.25 -0.84 10.27
N MET A 27 -9.15 -1.29 9.66
CA MET A 27 -9.05 -1.50 8.22
C MET A 27 -9.39 -2.94 7.81
N LYS A 28 -10.07 -3.13 6.68
CA LYS A 28 -10.17 -4.47 6.08
C LYS A 28 -8.81 -4.98 5.60
N TRP A 29 -8.04 -4.12 4.93
CA TRP A 29 -6.64 -4.36 4.52
C TRP A 29 -5.78 -3.17 4.93
N ALA A 30 -4.62 -3.42 5.56
CA ALA A 30 -3.64 -2.35 5.77
C ALA A 30 -3.07 -1.92 4.41
N PHE A 31 -2.58 -2.89 3.63
CA PHE A 31 -2.09 -2.69 2.27
C PHE A 31 -2.88 -3.52 1.26
N TRP A 32 -3.29 -2.92 0.15
CA TRP A 32 -3.91 -3.66 -0.95
C TRP A 32 -3.33 -3.21 -2.29
N MET A 33 -2.67 -4.13 -2.98
CA MET A 33 -2.21 -3.96 -4.35
C MET A 33 -2.92 -4.99 -5.24
N THR A 34 -3.39 -4.57 -6.41
CA THR A 34 -3.98 -5.49 -7.40
C THR A 34 -3.68 -5.03 -8.82
N GLY A 35 -3.25 -5.97 -9.65
CA GLY A 35 -3.06 -5.84 -11.10
C GLY A 35 -4.24 -6.30 -11.95
N ASP A 36 -5.38 -6.65 -11.34
CA ASP A 36 -6.57 -7.15 -12.02
C ASP A 36 -7.82 -6.35 -11.61
N TYR A 37 -7.75 -5.02 -11.75
CA TYR A 37 -8.86 -4.15 -11.40
C TYR A 37 -9.80 -3.92 -12.60
N GLY A 38 -10.80 -4.79 -12.72
CA GLY A 38 -11.65 -5.02 -13.91
C GLY A 38 -12.60 -3.92 -14.39
N SER A 39 -12.18 -2.66 -14.48
CA SER A 39 -12.91 -1.64 -15.24
C SER A 39 -11.96 -0.72 -16.00
N HIS A 40 -12.31 -0.45 -17.26
CA HIS A 40 -11.67 0.51 -18.16
C HIS A 40 -12.62 1.68 -18.44
N ALA A 41 -12.09 2.82 -18.89
CA ALA A 41 -12.89 4.02 -19.15
C ALA A 41 -13.84 3.84 -20.34
N ASP A 42 -13.40 3.11 -21.36
CA ASP A 42 -14.14 2.77 -22.57
C ASP A 42 -13.62 1.43 -23.16
N ASN A 43 -14.07 1.08 -24.37
CA ASN A 43 -13.66 -0.13 -25.09
C ASN A 43 -12.46 0.08 -26.05
N ASN A 44 -11.88 1.29 -26.09
CA ASN A 44 -10.79 1.65 -27.00
C ASN A 44 -9.41 1.61 -26.31
N TYR A 45 -9.33 1.13 -25.06
CA TYR A 45 -8.06 0.91 -24.38
C TYR A 45 -7.22 -0.15 -25.11
N ASP A 46 -5.90 -0.02 -25.06
CA ASP A 46 -5.00 -1.04 -25.59
C ASP A 46 -4.96 -2.24 -24.62
N PRO A 47 -5.51 -3.42 -24.97
CA PRO A 47 -5.54 -4.57 -24.07
C PRO A 47 -4.15 -5.16 -23.78
N ASN A 48 -3.11 -4.74 -24.50
CA ASN A 48 -1.73 -5.18 -24.28
C ASN A 48 -0.91 -4.18 -23.46
N ALA A 49 -1.50 -3.05 -23.05
CA ALA A 49 -0.77 -2.04 -22.29
C ALA A 49 -0.53 -2.49 -20.84
N ILE A 50 0.68 -2.95 -20.56
CA ILE A 50 1.08 -3.43 -19.23
C ILE A 50 1.57 -2.23 -18.38
N PRO A 51 0.93 -1.94 -17.23
CA PRO A 51 1.38 -0.91 -16.31
C PRO A 51 2.66 -1.33 -15.55
N VAL A 52 3.57 -0.38 -15.30
CA VAL A 52 4.75 -0.63 -14.46
C VAL A 52 4.49 -0.16 -13.04
N ILE A 53 4.57 -1.09 -12.07
CA ILE A 53 4.41 -0.78 -10.65
C ILE A 53 5.73 -1.10 -9.94
N GLN A 54 6.44 -0.07 -9.49
CA GLN A 54 7.79 -0.22 -8.94
C GLN A 54 8.11 0.76 -7.82
N ASN A 55 9.07 0.44 -6.97
CA ASN A 55 9.59 1.34 -5.93
C ASN A 55 8.49 1.92 -5.01
N ILE A 56 7.83 1.03 -4.28
CA ILE A 56 6.75 1.36 -3.35
C ILE A 56 7.25 1.16 -1.92
N ASN A 57 7.33 2.25 -1.17
CA ASN A 57 7.98 2.29 0.14
C ASN A 57 6.97 2.61 1.26
N TYR A 58 6.91 1.72 2.25
CA TYR A 58 6.10 1.86 3.46
C TYR A 58 7.04 1.85 4.68
N ARG A 59 7.03 2.92 5.49
CA ARG A 59 7.94 3.02 6.64
C ARG A 59 7.31 3.63 7.89
N ASP A 60 7.68 3.12 9.06
CA ASP A 60 7.29 3.71 10.35
C ASP A 60 5.75 3.81 10.47
N MET A 61 5.04 2.70 10.25
CA MET A 61 3.57 2.69 10.19
C MET A 61 2.98 1.80 11.27
N VAL A 62 1.81 2.20 11.78
CA VAL A 62 1.03 1.42 12.74
C VAL A 62 -0.37 1.21 12.21
N ALA A 63 -0.87 -0.02 12.25
CA ALA A 63 -2.22 -0.35 11.87
C ALA A 63 -2.89 -1.15 12.99
N GLU A 64 -4.09 -0.77 13.41
CA GLU A 64 -4.83 -1.40 14.51
C GLU A 64 -6.13 -2.00 14.00
N ASN A 65 -6.56 -3.12 14.61
CA ASN A 65 -7.84 -3.77 14.34
C ASN A 65 -8.04 -4.11 12.85
N VAL A 66 -7.01 -4.69 12.22
CA VAL A 66 -7.00 -4.99 10.79
C VAL A 66 -7.52 -6.40 10.49
N THR A 67 -8.39 -6.56 9.48
CA THR A 67 -8.92 -7.90 9.11
C THR A 67 -7.89 -8.77 8.39
N MET A 68 -7.05 -8.17 7.53
CA MET A 68 -5.96 -8.82 6.79
C MET A 68 -4.81 -7.83 6.65
N ALA A 69 -3.58 -8.25 6.94
CA ALA A 69 -2.41 -7.37 6.87
C ALA A 69 -2.21 -6.83 5.45
N ALA A 70 -2.11 -7.71 4.45
CA ALA A 70 -2.07 -7.28 3.06
C ALA A 70 -2.64 -8.28 2.06
N LYS A 71 -3.11 -7.74 0.93
CA LYS A 71 -3.33 -8.47 -0.31
C LYS A 71 -2.50 -7.80 -1.40
N LEU A 72 -1.45 -8.43 -1.87
CA LEU A 72 -0.49 -7.88 -2.81
C LEU A 72 -0.44 -8.78 -4.05
N GLU A 73 -1.19 -8.39 -5.07
CA GLU A 73 -1.34 -9.19 -6.30
C GLU A 73 -0.82 -8.36 -7.46
N GLY A 74 0.33 -8.74 -8.01
CA GLY A 74 0.84 -8.17 -9.26
C GLY A 74 0.13 -8.71 -10.49
N ILE A 75 0.76 -8.51 -11.64
CA ILE A 75 0.30 -9.05 -12.93
C ILE A 75 1.18 -10.24 -13.28
N SER A 76 0.58 -11.34 -13.73
CA SER A 76 1.33 -12.51 -14.21
C SER A 76 2.29 -12.09 -15.33
N ASN A 77 3.56 -12.50 -15.24
CA ASN A 77 4.66 -12.07 -16.13
C ASN A 77 5.04 -10.58 -16.09
N ALA A 78 4.40 -9.78 -15.24
CA ALA A 78 4.72 -8.38 -14.99
C ALA A 78 4.55 -8.05 -13.50
N PRO A 79 5.38 -8.67 -12.62
CA PRO A 79 5.22 -8.56 -11.19
C PRO A 79 5.41 -7.12 -10.68
N PHE A 80 4.77 -6.79 -9.56
CA PHE A 80 5.05 -5.51 -8.89
C PHE A 80 6.35 -5.62 -8.12
N THR A 81 7.32 -4.75 -8.41
CA THR A 81 8.69 -4.89 -7.89
C THR A 81 9.11 -3.71 -7.03
N GLY A 82 10.23 -3.84 -6.31
CA GLY A 82 10.75 -2.77 -5.45
C GLY A 82 9.79 -2.38 -4.33
N ILE A 83 9.00 -3.34 -3.82
CA ILE A 83 8.20 -3.12 -2.62
C ILE A 83 9.14 -3.17 -1.42
N CYS A 84 9.16 -2.11 -0.62
CA CYS A 84 9.96 -2.06 0.61
C CYS A 84 9.06 -1.72 1.79
N ILE A 85 9.02 -2.62 2.79
CA ILE A 85 8.21 -2.44 4.00
C ILE A 85 9.14 -2.46 5.21
N SER A 86 9.27 -1.36 5.93
CA SER A 86 10.12 -1.28 7.11
C SER A 86 9.42 -0.68 8.33
N ASN A 87 9.70 -1.23 9.51
CA ASN A 87 9.19 -0.73 10.79
C ASN A 87 7.66 -0.55 10.76
N VAL A 88 6.95 -1.63 10.39
CA VAL A 88 5.49 -1.62 10.27
C VAL A 88 4.88 -2.62 11.23
N THR A 89 3.99 -2.15 12.10
CA THR A 89 3.25 -3.01 13.03
C THR A 89 1.76 -3.01 12.69
N ILE A 90 1.20 -4.19 12.47
CA ILE A 90 -0.20 -4.42 12.09
C ILE A 90 -0.86 -5.30 13.15
N GLY A 91 -1.60 -4.68 14.07
CA GLY A 91 -2.49 -5.35 15.00
C GLY A 91 -3.72 -5.90 14.29
N LEU A 92 -3.85 -7.23 14.27
CA LEU A 92 -4.99 -7.91 13.67
C LEU A 92 -6.25 -7.83 14.55
N ALA A 93 -7.41 -7.76 13.92
CA ALA A 93 -8.71 -7.79 14.58
C ALA A 93 -9.00 -9.18 15.20
N LYS A 94 -9.89 -9.22 16.21
CA LYS A 94 -10.30 -10.49 16.87
C LYS A 94 -10.81 -11.57 15.89
N LYS A 95 -11.46 -11.14 14.80
CA LYS A 95 -11.98 -12.02 13.73
C LYS A 95 -11.19 -11.83 12.43
N ALA A 96 -9.87 -11.72 12.51
CA ALA A 96 -9.00 -11.61 11.35
C ALA A 96 -8.98 -12.89 10.50
N LYS A 97 -8.56 -12.75 9.23
CA LYS A 97 -8.35 -13.90 8.34
C LYS A 97 -7.12 -14.69 8.77
N LYS A 98 -7.17 -16.02 8.62
CA LYS A 98 -6.06 -16.94 8.96
C LYS A 98 -4.78 -16.64 8.19
N LEU A 99 -4.92 -16.23 6.93
CA LEU A 99 -3.82 -15.79 6.09
C LEU A 99 -3.75 -14.25 6.16
N PRO A 100 -2.84 -13.66 6.96
CA PRO A 100 -2.75 -12.21 7.09
C PRO A 100 -2.12 -11.56 5.85
N TRP A 101 -1.22 -12.27 5.16
CA TRP A 101 -0.54 -11.83 3.96
C TRP A 101 -0.88 -12.74 2.79
N ASN A 102 -1.53 -12.20 1.76
CA ASN A 102 -1.72 -12.89 0.49
C ASN A 102 -0.90 -12.19 -0.58
N CYS A 103 0.07 -12.89 -1.16
CA CYS A 103 1.04 -12.32 -2.10
C CYS A 103 1.17 -13.21 -3.33
N THR A 104 1.06 -12.59 -4.51
CA THR A 104 1.28 -13.25 -5.81
C THR A 104 1.90 -12.25 -6.76
N ASP A 105 2.86 -12.69 -7.58
CA ASP A 105 3.51 -11.86 -8.62
C ASP A 105 4.05 -10.53 -8.08
N ILE A 106 4.74 -10.57 -6.94
CA ILE A 106 5.42 -9.41 -6.37
C ILE A 106 6.87 -9.74 -6.01
N ALA A 107 7.70 -8.70 -5.90
CA ALA A 107 9.05 -8.82 -5.39
C ALA A 107 9.46 -7.58 -4.59
N GLY A 108 10.21 -7.80 -3.51
CA GLY A 108 10.62 -6.72 -2.62
C GLY A 108 11.37 -7.23 -1.41
N ILE A 109 11.42 -6.41 -0.36
CA ILE A 109 12.06 -6.73 0.91
C ILE A 109 11.24 -6.19 2.09
N SER A 110 11.49 -6.74 3.27
CA SER A 110 10.95 -6.19 4.51
C SER A 110 11.99 -6.10 5.62
N SER A 111 11.74 -5.30 6.65
CA SER A 111 12.55 -5.26 7.88
C SER A 111 11.74 -4.76 9.07
N GLY A 112 11.75 -5.50 10.18
CA GLY A 112 11.01 -5.09 11.39
C GLY A 112 9.49 -4.97 11.16
N VAL A 113 8.90 -5.92 10.43
CA VAL A 113 7.45 -5.93 10.11
C VAL A 113 6.74 -7.01 10.91
N THR A 114 5.66 -6.64 11.60
CA THR A 114 4.82 -7.57 12.37
C THR A 114 3.36 -7.45 11.94
N PRO A 115 2.65 -8.55 11.60
CA PRO A 115 3.13 -9.94 11.52
C PRO A 115 4.05 -10.16 10.32
N VAL A 116 4.86 -11.22 10.37
CA VAL A 116 5.85 -11.56 9.34
C VAL A 116 5.20 -11.62 7.95
N PRO A 117 5.75 -10.91 6.95
CA PRO A 117 5.26 -10.94 5.57
C PRO A 117 5.39 -12.31 4.88
N CYS A 118 4.84 -12.41 3.68
CA CYS A 118 5.03 -13.54 2.78
C CYS A 118 6.50 -13.64 2.29
N GLY A 119 6.93 -14.82 1.86
CA GLY A 119 8.32 -15.07 1.43
C GLY A 119 8.79 -14.29 0.20
N LEU A 120 7.89 -13.63 -0.53
CA LEU A 120 8.23 -12.70 -1.62
C LEU A 120 8.74 -11.34 -1.12
N LEU A 121 8.67 -11.10 0.19
CA LEU A 121 9.17 -9.92 0.89
C LEU A 121 10.11 -10.37 2.03
N PRO A 122 11.25 -11.01 1.73
CA PRO A 122 12.16 -11.54 2.75
C PRO A 122 12.59 -10.46 3.75
N ASP A 123 12.58 -10.83 5.02
CA ASP A 123 13.06 -9.98 6.11
C ASP A 123 14.59 -9.84 6.01
N GLN A 124 15.06 -8.59 5.96
CA GLN A 124 16.48 -8.24 5.89
C GLN A 124 17.10 -8.10 7.29
N GLY A 125 16.35 -8.37 8.35
CA GLY A 125 16.82 -8.28 9.73
C GLY A 125 16.71 -6.87 10.32
N THR A 126 16.93 -6.80 11.63
CA THR A 126 16.75 -5.56 12.41
C THR A 126 17.85 -4.52 12.16
N GLU A 127 19.03 -4.92 11.70
CA GLU A 127 20.06 -3.98 11.26
C GLU A 127 19.63 -3.15 10.03
N ASN A 128 18.72 -3.68 9.21
CA ASN A 128 18.30 -3.09 7.94
C ASN A 128 16.93 -2.37 8.02
N ILE A 129 16.46 -2.02 9.21
CA ILE A 129 15.22 -1.22 9.40
C ILE A 129 15.31 0.14 8.65
N GLY A 130 16.51 0.64 8.33
CA GLY A 130 16.69 1.83 7.48
C GLY A 130 16.63 1.60 5.96
N SER A 131 16.55 0.36 5.49
CA SER A 131 16.76 0.00 4.06
C SER A 131 15.75 0.61 3.09
N CYS A 132 14.51 0.84 3.54
CA CYS A 132 13.52 1.58 2.75
C CYS A 132 13.90 3.07 2.74
N THR A 133 14.68 3.44 1.72
CA THR A 133 15.22 4.78 1.54
C THR A 133 14.09 5.73 1.16
N PHE A 134 13.98 6.85 1.86
CA PHE A 134 13.00 7.89 1.54
C PHE A 134 13.75 9.09 0.97
N PRO A 135 13.15 9.84 0.04
CA PRO A 135 13.71 11.10 -0.43
C PRO A 135 14.04 12.03 0.74
N GLU A 136 15.22 12.63 0.69
CA GLU A 136 15.65 13.65 1.67
C GLU A 136 15.22 15.06 1.24
N TYR A 137 14.95 15.26 -0.05
CA TYR A 137 14.44 16.53 -0.56
C TYR A 137 13.00 16.72 -0.10
N LYS A 138 12.70 17.91 0.44
CA LYS A 138 11.34 18.30 0.80
C LYS A 138 10.59 18.75 -0.44
N LEU A 139 9.39 18.22 -0.66
CA LEU A 139 8.49 18.74 -1.67
C LEU A 139 7.80 20.02 -1.15
N PRO A 140 7.50 21.02 -2.01
CA PRO A 140 6.80 22.24 -1.57
C PRO A 140 5.46 22.00 -0.84
N ILE A 141 4.78 20.88 -1.15
CA ILE A 141 3.53 20.49 -0.48
C ILE A 141 3.73 20.11 1.00
N GLU A 142 4.94 19.77 1.42
CA GLU A 142 5.25 19.40 2.80
C GLU A 142 5.28 20.61 3.74
N ASP A 143 5.47 21.81 3.20
CA ASP A 143 5.44 23.06 3.97
C ASP A 143 4.03 23.69 4.00
N VAL A 144 3.03 23.05 3.36
CA VAL A 144 1.65 23.56 3.33
C VAL A 144 0.95 23.26 4.66
N GLU A 145 0.57 24.32 5.36
CA GLU A 145 -0.27 24.21 6.56
C GLU A 145 -1.73 23.91 6.19
N VAL A 146 -2.19 22.72 6.52
CA VAL A 146 -3.59 22.31 6.31
C VAL A 146 -4.49 22.99 7.33
N ARG A 147 -5.49 23.76 6.85
CA ARG A 147 -6.51 24.36 7.71
C ARG A 147 -7.71 23.42 7.84
N THR A 148 -8.13 23.14 9.07
CA THR A 148 -9.31 22.31 9.33
C THR A 148 -10.58 23.14 9.21
N CYS A 149 -11.44 22.78 8.26
CA CYS A 149 -12.79 23.33 8.18
C CYS A 149 -13.79 22.45 8.95
N THR A 150 -14.79 23.04 9.60
CA THR A 150 -15.88 22.31 10.24
C THR A 150 -17.22 22.74 9.65
N TYR A 151 -18.12 21.77 9.45
CA TYR A 151 -19.47 22.00 8.97
C TYR A 151 -20.48 21.41 9.96
N ARG A 152 -21.46 22.21 10.38
CA ARG A 152 -22.58 21.74 11.21
C ARG A 152 -23.83 21.63 10.35
N ARG A 153 -24.34 20.42 10.20
CA ARG A 153 -25.62 20.16 9.51
C ARG A 153 -26.76 20.59 10.45
N LYS A 154 -27.55 21.59 10.05
CA LYS A 154 -28.78 21.96 10.78
C LYS A 154 -29.75 20.77 10.73
N ARG A 155 -30.22 20.30 11.89
CA ARG A 155 -31.33 19.35 11.94
C ARG A 155 -32.62 20.07 11.50
N PRO A 156 -33.51 19.43 10.73
CA PRO A 156 -34.85 19.97 10.51
C PRO A 156 -35.55 20.12 11.86
N ALA A 157 -36.29 21.21 12.05
CA ALA A 157 -37.22 21.33 13.16
C ALA A 157 -38.30 20.25 13.00
N ILE A 158 -38.65 19.60 14.11
CA ILE A 158 -39.74 18.61 14.21
C ILE A 158 -41.07 19.35 14.03
#